data_AF-A0A920GUX4-F1
#
_entry.id   AF-A0A920GUX4-F1
#
_cell.length_a   1.000
_cell.length_b   1.000
_cell.length_c   1.000
_cell.angle_alpha   90.00
_cell.angle_beta   90.00
_cell.angle_gamma   90.00
#
_symmetry.space_group_name_H-M   'P 1'
#
loop_
_entity.id
_entity.type
_entity.pdbx_description
1 polymer ?
#
loop_
_entity_poly.entity_id
_entity_poly.type
_entity_poly.pdbx_seq_one_letter_code
_entity_poly.pdbx_strand_id
1 'polypeptide(L)' 'MHQIRIHTKNAGFPILGDVKYGDKEVNKLARGNGLNRMMLHAHSINFKNLGLKQWQKHQIPFFFCRLIL' A
#
# COMPACT_ATOMS: atom_id res chain seq x y z
N MET A 1 7.72 -14.43 -0.76
CA MET A 1 6.29 -14.16 -1.04
C MET A 1 6.02 -12.65 -0.98
N HIS A 2 5.66 -12.00 -2.09
CA HIS A 2 5.30 -10.57 -2.17
C HIS A 2 4.25 -10.34 -3.27
N GLN A 3 3.16 -11.13 -3.26
CA GLN A 3 2.25 -11.32 -4.39
C GLN A 3 1.72 -10.01 -4.98
N ILE A 4 1.08 -9.16 -4.16
CA ILE A 4 0.54 -7.87 -4.62
C ILE A 4 1.65 -6.99 -5.23
N ARG A 5 2.78 -6.83 -4.53
CA ARG A 5 3.91 -5.98 -4.96
C ARG A 5 4.54 -6.42 -6.29
N ILE A 6 4.70 -7.73 -6.48
CA ILE A 6 5.28 -8.30 -7.70
C ILE A 6 4.28 -8.17 -8.86
N HIS A 7 2.99 -8.47 -8.63
CA HIS A 7 1.98 -8.36 -9.68
C HIS A 7 1.81 -6.93 -10.17
N THR A 8 1.76 -5.95 -9.26
CA THR A 8 1.61 -4.54 -9.64
C THR A 8 2.84 -4.05 -10.41
N LYS A 9 4.06 -4.44 -9.99
CA LYS A 9 5.28 -4.19 -10.76
C LYS A 9 5.21 -4.81 -12.16
N ASN A 10 4.84 -6.09 -12.26
CA ASN A 10 4.79 -6.80 -13.54
C ASN A 10 3.74 -6.22 -14.48
N ALA A 11 2.67 -5.63 -13.94
CA ALA A 11 1.68 -4.89 -14.71
C ALA A 11 2.16 -3.49 -15.17
N GLY A 12 3.37 -3.07 -14.79
CA GLY A 12 3.92 -1.74 -15.11
C GLY A 12 3.62 -0.64 -14.09
N PHE A 13 2.91 -0.97 -13.01
CA PHE A 13 2.43 -0.01 -12.00
C PHE A 13 2.91 -0.39 -10.61
N PRO A 14 4.22 -0.32 -10.31
CA PRO A 14 4.72 -0.71 -9.00
C PRO A 14 4.19 0.19 -7.89
N ILE A 15 4.12 -0.35 -6.67
CA ILE A 15 3.57 0.38 -5.51
C ILE A 15 4.52 1.52 -5.10
N LEU A 16 3.94 2.70 -4.89
CA LEU A 16 4.67 3.87 -4.40
C LEU A 16 5.26 3.62 -3.00
N GLY A 17 6.52 3.97 -2.81
CA GLY A 17 7.27 3.70 -1.58
C GLY A 17 7.78 2.25 -1.47
N ASP A 18 7.59 1.40 -2.49
CA ASP A 18 8.18 0.06 -2.50
C ASP A 18 9.67 0.11 -2.84
N VAL A 19 10.52 -0.10 -1.84
CA VAL A 19 11.99 -0.04 -1.95
C VAL A 19 12.57 -1.14 -2.86
N LYS A 20 11.90 -2.29 -2.98
CA LYS A 20 12.44 -3.46 -3.71
C LYS A 20 11.93 -3.54 -5.15
N TYR A 21 10.65 -3.23 -5.35
CA TYR A 21 9.97 -3.43 -6.64
C TYR A 21 9.52 -2.12 -7.31
N GLY A 22 9.63 -0.98 -6.62
CA GLY A 22 9.27 0.34 -7.15
C GLY A 22 10.42 1.12 -7.75
N ASP A 23 10.07 2.28 -8.30
CA ASP A 23 11.01 3.21 -8.91
C ASP A 23 11.72 4.05 -7.82
N LYS A 24 13.05 4.11 -7.89
CA LYS A 24 13.86 4.79 -6.88
C LYS A 24 13.66 6.31 -6.89
N GLU A 25 13.56 6.93 -8.07
CA GLU A 25 13.40 8.38 -8.21
C GLU A 25 12.00 8.80 -7.80
N VAL A 26 10.97 8.05 -8.23
CA VAL A 26 9.59 8.30 -7.79
C VAL A 26 9.47 8.14 -6.27
N ASN A 27 10.11 7.13 -5.68
CA ASN A 27 10.13 6.94 -4.23
C ASN A 27 10.85 8.08 -3.51
N LYS A 28 11.94 8.61 -4.07
CA LYS A 28 12.68 9.75 -3.52
C LYS A 28 11.82 11.02 -3.53
N LEU A 29 11.13 11.29 -4.65
CA LEU A 29 10.18 12.40 -4.74
C LEU A 29 9.03 12.25 -3.73
N ALA A 30 8.48 11.05 -3.61
CA ALA A 30 7.38 10.79 -2.67
C ALA A 30 7.81 10.98 -1.20
N ARG A 31 9.03 10.56 -0.83
CA ARG A 31 9.61 10.85 0.49
C ARG A 31 9.78 12.35 0.73
N GLY A 32 10.23 13.09 -0.28
CA GLY A 32 10.28 14.56 -0.23
C GLY A 32 8.91 15.21 0.03
N ASN A 33 7.83 14.55 -0.42
CA ASN A 33 6.44 14.95 -0.17
C ASN A 33 5.83 14.36 1.13
N GLY A 34 6.66 13.75 2.01
CA GLY A 34 6.23 13.24 3.32
C GLY A 34 5.80 11.77 3.35
N LEU A 35 5.86 11.04 2.23
CA LEU A 35 5.55 9.62 2.19
C LEU A 35 6.75 8.77 2.66
N ASN A 36 6.71 8.33 3.92
CA ASN A 36 7.80 7.55 4.54
C ASN A 36 7.54 6.04 4.60
N ARG A 37 6.45 5.56 4.01
CA ARG A 37 6.10 4.13 3.99
C ARG A 37 5.55 3.71 2.63
N MET A 38 5.55 2.41 2.37
CA MET A 38 4.90 1.84 1.20
C MET A 38 3.40 2.13 1.19
N MET A 39 2.86 2.53 0.04
CA MET A 39 1.44 2.74 -0.21
C MET A 39 0.69 1.40 -0.37
N LEU A 40 0.89 0.51 0.59
CA LEU A 40 0.13 -0.72 0.75
C LEU A 40 -0.46 -0.76 2.16
N HIS A 41 -1.75 -1.04 2.26
CA HIS A 41 -2.48 -1.09 3.53
C HIS A 41 -3.57 -2.16 3.45
N ALA A 42 -3.61 -3.05 4.44
CA ALA A 42 -4.68 -4.03 4.57
C ALA A 42 -5.91 -3.35 5.18
N HIS A 43 -6.91 -3.07 4.34
CA HIS A 43 -8.10 -2.33 4.76
C HIS A 43 -9.08 -3.18 5.58
N SER A 44 -9.20 -4.48 5.28
CA SER A 44 -10.13 -5.37 5.97
C SER A 44 -9.61 -6.81 5.97
N ILE A 45 -10.11 -7.61 6.92
CA ILE A 45 -9.87 -9.05 7.00
C ILE A 45 -11.16 -9.77 7.40
N ASN A 46 -11.47 -10.86 6.71
CA ASN A 46 -12.71 -11.61 6.92
C ASN A 46 -12.46 -13.11 6.82
N PHE A 47 -12.79 -13.85 7.88
CA PHE A 47 -12.71 -15.30 7.91
C PHE A 47 -14.12 -15.91 7.97
N LYS A 48 -14.60 -16.41 6.83
CA LYS A 48 -16.00 -16.88 6.66
C LYS A 48 -16.41 -17.98 7.65
N ASN A 49 -15.53 -18.95 7.91
CA ASN A 49 -15.88 -20.16 8.68
C ASN A 49 -15.53 -20.07 10.18
N LEU A 50 -14.94 -18.96 10.60
CA LEU A 50 -14.59 -18.72 12.00
C LEU A 50 -15.59 -17.77 12.68
N GLY A 51 -16.57 -17.25 11.94
CA GLY A 51 -17.47 -16.19 12.43
C GLY A 51 -16.77 -14.86 12.74
N LEU A 52 -15.46 -14.77 12.50
CA LEU A 52 -14.64 -13.60 12.81
C LEU A 52 -14.67 -12.62 11.64
N LYS A 53 -15.44 -11.55 11.82
CA LYS A 53 -15.38 -10.35 10.96
C LYS A 53 -14.76 -9.22 11.76
N GLN A 54 -13.49 -8.91 11.48
CA GLN A 54 -12.82 -7.77 12.08
C GLN A 54 -12.70 -6.65 11.04
N TRP A 55 -13.51 -5.61 11.22
CA TRP A 55 -13.27 -4.33 10.55
C TRP A 55 -12.26 -3.58 11.39
N GLN A 56 -11.02 -3.50 10.92
CA GLN A 56 -10.09 -2.55 11.50
C GLN A 56 -10.45 -1.17 10.99
N LYS A 57 -11.12 -0.37 11.84
CA LYS A 57 -11.09 1.09 11.75
C LYS A 57 -9.71 1.61 12.19
N HIS A 58 -8.63 0.98 11.73
CA HIS A 58 -7.34 1.63 11.88
C HIS A 58 -7.36 2.81 10.92
N GLN A 59 -7.04 3.99 11.45
CA GLN A 59 -7.09 5.23 10.68
C GLN A 59 -6.28 5.00 9.40
N ILE A 60 -6.98 5.00 8.24
CA ILE A 60 -6.33 4.98 6.94
C ILE A 60 -5.31 6.12 7.02
N PRO A 61 -4.00 5.84 6.92
CA PRO A 61 -3.01 6.88 7.15
C PRO A 61 -3.32 8.04 6.23
N PHE A 62 -3.32 9.26 6.77
CA PHE A 62 -3.81 10.46 6.08
C PHE A 62 -3.34 10.58 4.62
N PHE A 63 -2.11 10.13 4.33
CA PHE A 63 -1.53 10.04 2.99
C PHE A 63 -2.33 9.22 1.96
N PHE A 64 -3.04 8.17 2.37
CA PHE A 64 -3.89 7.38 1.47
C PHE A 64 -5.17 8.12 1.06
N CYS A 65 -5.65 9.05 1.88
CA CYS A 65 -6.82 9.86 1.54
C CYS A 65 -6.45 11.07 0.68
N ARG A 66 -5.22 11.60 0.80
CA ARG A 66 -4.77 12.82 0.11
C ARG A 66 -4.30 12.58 -1.34
N LEU A 67 -4.01 11.34 -1.72
CA LEU A 67 -3.49 10.97 -3.04
C LEU A 67 -4.54 10.40 -4.00
N ILE A 68 -5.81 10.42 -3.61
CA ILE A 68 -6.93 10.16 -4.51
C ILE A 68 -7.16 11.47 -5.27
N LEU A 69 -6.77 11.49 -6.54
CA LEU A 69 -7.14 12.53 -7.50
C LEU A 69 -8.66 12.77 -7.48
#